data_AF-A0A7X1LH16-F1
#
_entry.id   AF-A0A7X1LH16-F1
#
_cell.length_a   1.000
_cell.length_b   1.000
_cell.length_c   1.000
_cell.angle_alpha   90.00
_cell.angle_beta   90.00
_cell.angle_gamma   90.00
#
_symmetry.space_group_name_H-M   'P 1'
#
loop_
_entity.id
_entity.type
_entity.pdbx_description
1 polymer ?
#
loop_
_entity_poly.entity_id
_entity_poly.type
_entity_poly.pdbx_seq_one_letter_code
_entity_poly.pdbx_strand_id
1 'polypeptide(L)'
;FRSNNLDPNARHCMASAAYAFMRTFGMDEPMGCYDDFEHADAFVLWGSNMAEMHPILWTRLADRRLGHEHVKVAVLSTFTHRSMDLADVPIIFKPSTDLAIMNYIANHIISTGRVNEDFVRAHTTFMKGVDDIGYGLRADDPLEMKAKNAGDPTKMEPIDFDSFKAFVADYTLEKVAELTGSDPGFLEQLAELYANPETKVMSLWTMGF
;
A
#
# COMPACT_ATOMS: atom_id res chain seq x y z
N PHE A 1 8.73 35.44 15.13
CA PHE A 1 7.69 35.78 14.15
C PHE A 1 6.27 35.29 14.50
N ARG A 2 6.04 34.37 15.45
CA ARG A 2 4.68 33.90 15.84
C ARG A 2 3.80 33.55 14.61
N SER A 3 4.40 32.88 13.64
CA SER A 3 3.79 32.54 12.34
C SER A 3 4.01 31.06 12.08
N ASN A 4 2.98 30.38 11.58
CA ASN A 4 3.02 28.97 11.16
C ASN A 4 3.24 28.83 9.65
N ASN A 5 3.58 29.91 8.94
CA ASN A 5 3.87 29.87 7.50
C ASN A 5 5.29 29.37 7.24
N LEU A 6 5.55 28.13 7.63
CA LEU A 6 6.81 27.42 7.42
C LEU A 6 6.45 25.98 7.02
N ASP A 7 6.68 25.63 5.77
CA ASP A 7 6.40 24.29 5.24
C ASP A 7 7.61 23.83 4.40
N PRO A 8 8.13 22.61 4.60
CA PRO A 8 9.32 22.13 3.91
C PRO A 8 8.97 21.51 2.55
N ASN A 9 10.00 21.27 1.72
CA ASN A 9 9.87 20.46 0.51
C ASN A 9 9.36 19.03 0.79
N ALA A 10 9.54 18.51 2.01
CA ALA A 10 9.01 17.23 2.45
C ALA A 10 7.47 17.15 2.38
N ARG A 11 6.77 18.29 2.26
CA ARG A 11 5.35 18.34 1.89
C ARG A 11 5.06 17.60 0.58
N HIS A 12 5.95 17.70 -0.40
CA HIS A 12 5.84 17.03 -1.69
C HIS A 12 6.32 15.57 -1.65
N CYS A 13 6.70 15.06 -0.48
CA CYS A 13 7.36 13.77 -0.34
C CYS A 13 6.69 12.89 0.73
N MET A 14 6.85 13.24 2.01
CA MET A 14 6.53 12.34 3.13
C MET A 14 5.21 12.68 3.84
N ALA A 15 4.51 13.74 3.43
CA ALA A 15 3.31 14.19 4.13
C ALA A 15 2.20 13.12 4.16
N SER A 16 1.96 12.40 3.05
CA SER A 16 0.98 11.32 2.99
C SER A 16 1.37 10.16 3.92
N ALA A 17 2.65 9.78 3.92
CA ALA A 17 3.16 8.72 4.80
C ALA A 17 3.02 9.09 6.27
N ALA A 18 3.48 10.29 6.67
CA ALA A 18 3.38 10.76 8.05
C ALA A 18 1.92 10.82 8.52
N TYR A 19 1.01 11.27 7.66
CA TYR A 19 -0.41 11.31 7.99
C TYR A 19 -1.03 9.91 8.13
N ALA A 20 -0.63 8.95 7.29
CA ALA A 20 -1.03 7.56 7.43
C ALA A 20 -0.51 6.93 8.74
N PHE A 21 0.75 7.20 9.12
CA PHE A 21 1.31 6.77 10.40
C PHE A 21 0.53 7.32 11.60
N MET A 22 0.23 8.62 11.59
CA MET A 22 -0.58 9.23 12.66
C MET A 22 -2.00 8.65 12.74
N ARG A 23 -2.60 8.27 11.60
CA ARG A 23 -3.95 7.67 11.57
C ARG A 23 -3.97 6.22 12.04
N THR A 24 -2.97 5.43 11.65
CA THR A 24 -2.95 3.99 11.91
C THR A 24 -2.31 3.66 13.26
N PHE A 25 -1.24 4.38 13.64
CA PHE A 25 -0.40 4.05 14.79
C PHE A 25 -0.33 5.17 15.85
N GLY A 26 -0.73 6.40 15.50
CA GLY A 26 -0.65 7.54 16.41
C GLY A 26 0.77 8.05 16.66
N MET A 27 1.75 7.55 15.93
CA MET A 27 3.17 7.93 15.99
C MET A 27 3.78 7.80 14.60
N ASP A 28 4.63 8.76 14.23
CA ASP A 28 5.29 8.81 12.91
C ASP A 28 6.47 7.82 12.81
N GLU A 29 6.90 7.58 11.57
CA GLU A 29 8.02 6.74 11.13
C GLU A 29 7.82 5.21 11.18
N PRO A 30 8.57 4.45 10.36
CA PRO A 30 8.49 2.99 10.33
C PRO A 30 8.85 2.35 11.67
N MET A 31 8.14 1.26 12.02
CA MET A 31 8.46 0.41 13.18
C MET A 31 9.52 -0.66 12.89
N GLY A 32 9.81 -0.93 11.61
CA GLY A 32 10.87 -1.83 11.16
C GLY A 32 12.20 -1.10 10.92
N CYS A 33 13.19 -1.81 10.38
CA CYS A 33 14.49 -1.23 10.06
C CYS A 33 15.14 -1.93 8.85
N TYR A 34 16.34 -1.51 8.47
CA TYR A 34 16.97 -2.10 7.28
C TYR A 34 17.44 -3.54 7.48
N ASP A 35 17.58 -4.02 8.71
CA ASP A 35 17.94 -5.43 8.98
C ASP A 35 16.84 -6.39 8.46
N ASP A 36 15.62 -5.89 8.26
CA ASP A 36 14.52 -6.65 7.66
C ASP A 36 14.84 -7.11 6.22
N PHE A 37 15.74 -6.42 5.50
CA PHE A 37 16.17 -6.84 4.15
C PHE A 37 16.87 -8.20 4.16
N GLU A 38 17.57 -8.58 5.22
CA GLU A 38 18.23 -9.89 5.30
C GLU A 38 17.30 -10.99 5.83
N HIS A 39 16.11 -10.62 6.32
CA HIS A 39 15.17 -11.52 6.97
C HIS A 39 13.86 -11.76 6.22
N ALA A 40 13.54 -10.93 5.21
CA ALA A 40 12.33 -11.08 4.41
C ALA A 40 12.38 -12.33 3.51
N ASP A 41 11.21 -12.94 3.32
CA ASP A 41 10.96 -14.03 2.38
C ASP A 41 10.25 -13.52 1.12
N ALA A 42 9.61 -12.35 1.21
CA ALA A 42 9.04 -11.65 0.07
C ALA A 42 9.24 -10.14 0.16
N PHE A 43 9.59 -9.52 -0.96
CA PHE A 43 9.62 -8.07 -1.13
C PHE A 43 8.49 -7.65 -2.05
N VAL A 44 7.71 -6.64 -1.65
CA VAL A 44 6.62 -6.09 -2.47
C VAL A 44 6.85 -4.60 -2.68
N LEU A 45 7.27 -4.22 -3.88
CA LEU A 45 7.54 -2.83 -4.25
C LEU A 45 6.27 -2.21 -4.84
N TRP A 46 5.60 -1.36 -4.06
CA TRP A 46 4.43 -0.58 -4.47
C TRP A 46 4.88 0.73 -5.13
N GLY A 47 5.18 0.68 -6.44
CA GLY A 47 5.61 1.84 -7.22
C GLY A 47 7.04 2.32 -6.95
N SER A 48 7.77 1.67 -6.03
CA SER A 48 9.15 2.04 -5.69
C SER A 48 10.13 1.62 -6.79
N ASN A 49 10.77 2.57 -7.47
CA ASN A 49 11.93 2.29 -8.33
C ASN A 49 13.23 2.25 -7.51
N MET A 50 13.36 1.25 -6.63
CA MET A 50 14.50 1.15 -5.71
C MET A 50 15.84 1.03 -6.44
N ALA A 51 15.87 0.36 -7.59
CA ALA A 51 17.08 0.20 -8.39
C ALA A 51 17.78 1.53 -8.73
N GLU A 52 17.02 2.62 -8.87
CA GLU A 52 17.54 3.93 -9.25
C GLU A 52 17.43 4.97 -8.11
N MET A 53 16.44 4.85 -7.22
CA MET A 53 16.16 5.85 -6.18
C MET A 53 16.65 5.44 -4.78
N HIS A 54 16.84 4.15 -4.52
CA HIS A 54 17.41 3.64 -3.27
C HIS A 54 18.45 2.54 -3.53
N PRO A 55 19.53 2.80 -4.28
CA PRO A 55 20.35 1.74 -4.88
C PRO A 55 20.98 0.79 -3.86
N ILE A 56 21.39 1.29 -2.69
CA ILE A 56 22.01 0.46 -1.66
C ILE A 56 21.00 -0.47 -0.97
N LEU A 57 19.76 -0.02 -0.78
CA LEU A 57 18.69 -0.89 -0.30
C LEU A 57 18.29 -1.91 -1.36
N TRP A 58 18.28 -1.50 -2.64
CA TRP A 58 18.09 -2.42 -3.76
C TRP A 58 19.18 -3.48 -3.82
N THR A 59 20.45 -3.14 -3.57
CA THR A 59 21.54 -4.11 -3.51
C THR A 59 21.34 -5.12 -2.38
N ARG A 60 20.87 -4.70 -1.19
CA ARG A 60 20.54 -5.63 -0.08
C ARG A 60 19.40 -6.57 -0.44
N LEU A 61 18.32 -6.03 -1.02
CA LEU A 61 17.21 -6.82 -1.56
C LEU A 61 17.71 -7.83 -2.61
N ALA A 62 18.55 -7.39 -3.54
CA ALA A 62 19.09 -8.22 -4.60
C ALA A 62 19.98 -9.35 -4.05
N ASP A 63 20.83 -9.05 -3.06
CA ASP A 63 21.65 -10.04 -2.37
C ASP A 63 20.77 -11.10 -1.70
N ARG A 64 19.75 -10.66 -0.93
CA ARG A 64 18.78 -11.56 -0.31
C ARG A 64 18.05 -12.44 -1.33
N ARG A 65 17.56 -11.86 -2.42
CA ARG A 65 16.82 -12.59 -3.46
C ARG A 65 17.70 -13.57 -4.23
N LEU A 66 18.93 -13.19 -4.57
CA LEU A 66 19.83 -14.03 -5.37
C LEU A 66 20.54 -15.11 -4.53
N GLY A 67 20.72 -14.87 -3.23
CA GLY A 67 21.31 -15.83 -2.30
C GLY A 67 20.34 -16.90 -1.78
N HIS A 68 19.03 -16.73 -1.98
CA HIS A 68 18.00 -17.60 -1.42
C HIS A 68 16.86 -17.88 -2.41
N GLU A 69 16.76 -19.13 -2.91
CA GLU A 69 15.79 -19.51 -3.94
C GLU A 69 14.31 -19.32 -3.55
N HIS A 70 14.00 -19.38 -2.24
CA HIS A 70 12.63 -19.23 -1.75
C HIS A 70 12.16 -17.76 -1.73
N VAL A 71 13.08 -16.80 -1.76
CA VAL A 71 12.74 -15.38 -1.66
C VAL A 71 12.04 -14.92 -2.94
N LYS A 72 10.97 -14.14 -2.82
CA LYS A 72 10.22 -13.58 -3.95
C LYS A 72 10.26 -12.07 -4.01
N VAL A 73 10.28 -11.51 -5.22
CA VAL A 73 10.19 -10.06 -5.45
C VAL A 73 8.99 -9.75 -6.35
N ALA A 74 7.98 -9.09 -5.78
CA ALA A 74 6.89 -8.50 -6.54
C ALA A 74 7.18 -7.02 -6.78
N VAL A 75 7.08 -6.58 -8.04
CA VAL A 75 7.30 -5.18 -8.41
C VAL A 75 6.06 -4.68 -9.15
N LEU A 76 5.35 -3.77 -8.49
CA LEU A 76 4.22 -3.06 -9.05
C LEU A 76 4.67 -1.69 -9.54
N SER A 77 4.31 -1.33 -10.76
CA SER A 77 4.59 0.00 -11.30
C SER A 77 3.58 0.41 -12.37
N THR A 78 3.56 1.69 -12.73
CA THR A 78 2.75 2.21 -13.83
C THR A 78 3.50 2.18 -15.17
N PHE A 79 4.80 1.91 -15.14
CA PHE A 79 5.67 1.71 -16.30
C PHE A 79 6.83 0.78 -15.94
N THR A 80 7.43 0.12 -16.93
CA THR A 80 8.58 -0.76 -16.69
C THR A 80 9.84 0.05 -16.41
N HIS A 81 10.60 -0.34 -15.38
CA HIS A 81 11.90 0.23 -15.02
C HIS A 81 12.82 -0.84 -14.42
N ARG A 82 14.08 -0.49 -14.11
CA ARG A 82 15.15 -1.44 -13.73
C ARG A 82 14.85 -2.32 -12.51
N SER A 83 13.92 -1.93 -11.65
CA SER A 83 13.52 -2.81 -10.54
C SER A 83 12.79 -4.06 -11.03
N MET A 84 12.17 -4.02 -12.21
CA MET A 84 11.53 -5.20 -12.81
C MET A 84 12.53 -6.26 -13.30
N ASP A 85 13.81 -5.92 -13.48
CA ASP A 85 14.83 -6.87 -13.93
C ASP A 85 15.07 -8.02 -12.92
N LEU A 86 14.62 -7.84 -11.66
CA LEU A 86 14.69 -8.85 -10.59
C LEU A 86 13.30 -9.35 -10.14
N ALA A 87 12.21 -8.90 -10.77
CA ALA A 87 10.87 -9.24 -10.33
C ALA A 87 10.49 -10.69 -10.68
N ASP A 88 10.04 -11.46 -9.69
CA ASP A 88 9.32 -12.71 -9.89
C ASP A 88 7.86 -12.46 -10.29
N VAL A 89 7.26 -11.39 -9.75
CA VAL A 89 5.86 -10.99 -9.99
C VAL A 89 5.85 -9.54 -10.51
N PRO A 90 6.05 -9.33 -11.83
CA PRO A 90 6.01 -7.99 -12.43
C PRO A 90 4.57 -7.58 -12.76
N ILE A 91 4.11 -6.47 -12.18
CA ILE A 91 2.76 -5.94 -12.41
C ILE A 91 2.87 -4.52 -12.96
N ILE A 92 2.34 -4.32 -14.16
CA ILE A 92 2.03 -3.00 -14.70
C ILE A 92 0.54 -2.73 -14.47
N PHE A 93 0.21 -1.61 -13.82
CA PHE A 93 -1.16 -1.25 -13.50
C PHE A 93 -1.48 0.19 -13.92
N LYS A 94 -2.77 0.47 -14.17
CA LYS A 94 -3.23 1.83 -14.48
C LYS A 94 -3.05 2.76 -13.25
N PRO A 95 -2.62 4.02 -13.42
CA PRO A 95 -2.46 4.94 -12.30
C PRO A 95 -3.70 5.03 -11.40
N SER A 96 -3.48 5.16 -10.08
CA SER A 96 -4.52 5.23 -9.02
C SER A 96 -5.38 3.97 -8.83
N THR A 97 -5.06 2.85 -9.48
CA THR A 97 -5.81 1.58 -9.32
C THR A 97 -5.16 0.63 -8.30
N ASP A 98 -4.03 1.01 -7.71
CA ASP A 98 -3.39 0.38 -6.55
C ASP A 98 -4.33 0.29 -5.34
N LEU A 99 -5.17 1.29 -5.11
CA LEU A 99 -6.25 1.26 -4.10
C LEU A 99 -7.12 0.00 -4.22
N ALA A 100 -7.43 -0.39 -5.45
CA ALA A 100 -8.24 -1.59 -5.69
C ALA A 100 -7.44 -2.87 -5.45
N ILE A 101 -6.15 -2.90 -5.81
CA ILE A 101 -5.26 -4.04 -5.54
C ILE A 101 -5.13 -4.27 -4.03
N MET A 102 -4.93 -3.21 -3.24
CA MET A 102 -4.87 -3.31 -1.78
C MET A 102 -6.16 -3.90 -1.16
N ASN A 103 -7.32 -3.41 -1.60
CA ASN A 103 -8.60 -3.95 -1.14
C ASN A 103 -8.83 -5.40 -1.58
N TYR A 104 -8.36 -5.77 -2.79
CA TYR A 104 -8.39 -7.17 -3.23
C TYR A 104 -7.51 -8.07 -2.36
N ILE A 105 -6.29 -7.64 -1.99
CA ILE A 105 -5.42 -8.43 -1.09
C ILE A 105 -6.12 -8.64 0.27
N ALA A 106 -6.73 -7.59 0.83
CA ALA A 106 -7.50 -7.72 2.08
C ALA A 106 -8.68 -8.69 1.93
N ASN A 107 -9.45 -8.59 0.84
CA ASN A 107 -10.53 -9.52 0.52
C ASN A 107 -10.02 -10.96 0.35
N HIS A 108 -8.86 -11.14 -0.28
CA HIS A 108 -8.24 -12.44 -0.49
C HIS A 108 -7.86 -13.09 0.83
N ILE A 109 -7.18 -12.37 1.72
CA ILE A 109 -6.83 -12.86 3.07
C ILE A 109 -8.07 -13.30 3.84
N ILE A 110 -9.15 -12.50 3.79
CA ILE A 110 -10.39 -12.79 4.50
C ILE A 110 -11.14 -13.98 3.89
N SER A 111 -11.34 -13.98 2.58
CA SER A 111 -12.14 -15.01 1.88
C SER A 111 -11.50 -16.39 1.92
N THR A 112 -10.18 -16.45 2.10
CA THR A 112 -9.41 -17.69 2.21
C THR A 112 -9.15 -18.11 3.66
N GLY A 113 -9.71 -17.41 4.64
CA GLY A 113 -9.64 -17.77 6.07
C GLY A 113 -8.25 -17.62 6.68
N ARG A 114 -7.41 -16.72 6.14
CA ARG A 114 -6.00 -16.52 6.56
C ARG A 114 -5.79 -15.27 7.41
N VAL A 115 -6.87 -14.81 8.04
CA VAL A 115 -6.81 -13.73 9.02
C VAL A 115 -6.12 -14.25 10.28
N ASN A 116 -5.11 -13.53 10.78
CA ASN A 116 -4.58 -13.78 12.12
C ASN A 116 -5.56 -13.23 13.15
N GLU A 117 -6.55 -14.06 13.53
CA GLU A 117 -7.65 -13.64 14.40
C GLU A 117 -7.19 -13.18 15.79
N ASP A 118 -6.14 -13.79 16.33
CA ASP A 118 -5.61 -13.44 17.64
C ASP A 118 -5.00 -12.05 17.66
N PHE A 119 -4.18 -11.73 16.64
CA PHE A 119 -3.60 -10.40 16.50
C PHE A 119 -4.68 -9.35 16.23
N VAL A 120 -5.59 -9.63 15.29
CA VAL A 120 -6.67 -8.69 14.94
C VAL A 120 -7.50 -8.35 16.17
N ARG A 121 -7.92 -9.36 16.95
CA ARG A 121 -8.73 -9.17 18.15
C ARG A 121 -8.00 -8.40 19.26
N ALA A 122 -6.69 -8.62 19.44
CA ALA A 122 -5.94 -8.04 20.54
C ALA A 122 -5.33 -6.65 20.24
N HIS A 123 -5.05 -6.36 18.96
CA HIS A 123 -4.14 -5.28 18.59
C HIS A 123 -4.66 -4.39 17.45
N THR A 124 -5.90 -4.57 16.99
CA THR A 124 -6.45 -3.73 15.91
C THR A 124 -7.84 -3.20 16.23
N THR A 125 -8.22 -2.13 15.52
CA THR A 125 -9.58 -1.61 15.46
C THR A 125 -9.90 -1.29 14.00
N PHE A 126 -11.18 -1.20 13.66
CA PHE A 126 -11.61 -0.90 12.30
C PHE A 126 -12.34 0.43 12.25
N MET A 127 -12.00 1.21 11.23
CA MET A 127 -12.53 2.55 11.04
C MET A 127 -12.88 2.74 9.56
N LYS A 128 -13.96 3.44 9.27
CA LYS A 128 -14.36 3.82 7.92
C LYS A 128 -14.13 5.31 7.72
N GLY A 129 -13.27 5.67 6.77
CA GLY A 129 -13.09 7.05 6.33
C GLY A 129 -14.24 7.51 5.44
N VAL A 130 -14.48 8.82 5.41
CA VAL A 130 -15.38 9.43 4.41
C VAL A 130 -14.79 9.33 3.01
N ASP A 131 -15.65 9.19 2.01
CA ASP A 131 -15.29 9.22 0.58
C ASP A 131 -15.57 10.60 -0.03
N ASP A 132 -15.38 10.77 -1.34
CA ASP A 132 -15.73 12.00 -2.08
C ASP A 132 -15.18 13.29 -1.43
N ILE A 133 -13.86 13.28 -1.21
CA ILE A 133 -13.13 14.26 -0.39
C ILE A 133 -12.50 15.42 -1.18
N GLY A 134 -12.66 15.45 -2.50
CA GLY A 134 -11.98 16.42 -3.37
C GLY A 134 -10.52 16.04 -3.67
N TYR A 135 -9.73 17.01 -4.12
CA TYR A 135 -8.36 16.85 -4.63
C TYR A 135 -7.38 17.90 -4.07
N GLY A 136 -7.80 18.71 -3.10
CA GLY A 136 -6.96 19.75 -2.48
C GLY A 136 -6.67 20.95 -3.40
N LEU A 137 -7.53 21.19 -4.39
CA LEU A 137 -7.43 22.35 -5.28
C LEU A 137 -7.98 23.62 -4.58
N ARG A 138 -8.06 24.72 -5.33
CA ARG A 138 -8.71 25.95 -4.81
C ARG A 138 -10.19 25.70 -4.61
N ALA A 139 -10.80 26.37 -3.63
CA ALA A 139 -12.20 26.16 -3.26
C ALA A 139 -13.22 26.46 -4.37
N ASP A 140 -12.85 27.28 -5.35
CA ASP A 140 -13.65 27.62 -6.54
C ASP A 140 -13.42 26.67 -7.72
N ASP A 141 -12.55 25.65 -7.56
CA ASP A 141 -12.34 24.63 -8.58
C ASP A 141 -13.60 23.73 -8.70
N PRO A 142 -14.06 23.39 -9.92
CA PRO A 142 -15.23 22.55 -10.13
C PRO A 142 -15.16 21.16 -9.46
N LEU A 143 -13.96 20.60 -9.24
CA LEU A 143 -13.81 19.32 -8.55
C LEU A 143 -14.01 19.48 -7.03
N GLU A 144 -13.49 20.55 -6.43
CA GLU A 144 -13.69 20.85 -5.01
C GLU A 144 -15.14 21.21 -4.70
N MET A 145 -15.76 22.02 -5.55
CA MET A 145 -17.17 22.40 -5.36
C MET A 145 -18.14 21.21 -5.46
N LYS A 146 -17.75 20.15 -6.18
CA LYS A 146 -18.57 18.92 -6.33
C LYS A 146 -18.37 17.94 -5.18
N ALA A 147 -17.23 17.96 -4.52
CA ALA A 147 -16.89 17.03 -3.47
C ALA A 147 -17.79 17.22 -2.24
N LYS A 148 -18.38 16.13 -1.74
CA LYS A 148 -19.29 16.20 -0.58
C LYS A 148 -18.55 16.44 0.73
N ASN A 149 -17.33 15.91 0.86
CA ASN A 149 -16.62 15.84 2.14
C ASN A 149 -15.31 16.64 2.17
N ALA A 150 -15.07 17.54 1.21
CA ALA A 150 -13.85 18.37 1.17
C ALA A 150 -13.67 19.29 2.39
N GLY A 151 -14.76 19.61 3.12
CA GLY A 151 -14.71 20.43 4.34
C GLY A 151 -14.13 19.70 5.56
N ASP A 152 -14.18 18.37 5.59
CA ASP A 152 -13.53 17.53 6.60
C ASP A 152 -13.15 16.17 5.98
N PRO A 153 -12.07 16.13 5.17
CA PRO A 153 -11.66 14.92 4.45
C PRO A 153 -11.04 13.87 5.38
N THR A 154 -10.90 14.20 6.66
CA THR A 154 -10.19 13.39 7.66
C THR A 154 -11.12 12.51 8.48
N LYS A 155 -12.42 12.82 8.43
CA LYS A 155 -13.46 12.19 9.23
C LYS A 155 -13.47 10.68 9.04
N MET A 156 -13.56 9.97 10.16
CA MET A 156 -13.68 8.53 10.21
C MET A 156 -14.61 8.12 11.33
N GLU A 157 -15.32 7.01 11.14
CA GLU A 157 -16.22 6.42 12.13
C GLU A 157 -15.78 5.00 12.48
N PRO A 158 -15.93 4.55 13.73
CA PRO A 158 -15.68 3.16 14.09
C PRO A 158 -16.63 2.22 13.36
N ILE A 159 -16.11 1.11 12.86
CA ILE A 159 -16.87 -0.01 12.31
C ILE A 159 -16.40 -1.33 12.94
N ASP A 160 -17.16 -2.39 12.77
CA ASP A 160 -16.73 -3.74 13.14
C ASP A 160 -15.99 -4.43 11.98
N PHE A 161 -15.38 -5.59 12.29
CA PHE A 161 -14.66 -6.38 11.30
C PHE A 161 -15.57 -6.92 10.19
N ASP A 162 -16.82 -7.26 10.52
CA ASP A 162 -17.79 -7.75 9.52
C ASP A 162 -18.18 -6.67 8.50
N SER A 163 -18.29 -5.42 8.95
CA SER A 163 -18.49 -4.26 8.06
C SER A 163 -17.28 -4.04 7.15
N PHE A 164 -16.05 -4.19 7.67
CA PHE A 164 -14.83 -4.12 6.86
C PHE A 164 -14.79 -5.25 5.82
N LYS A 165 -15.09 -6.48 6.25
CA LYS A 165 -15.21 -7.65 5.37
C LYS A 165 -16.23 -7.42 4.24
N ALA A 166 -17.42 -6.91 4.58
CA ALA A 166 -18.45 -6.59 3.60
C ALA A 166 -17.99 -5.50 2.63
N PHE A 167 -17.24 -4.51 3.10
CA PHE A 167 -16.69 -3.44 2.26
C PHE A 167 -15.68 -3.96 1.24
N VAL A 168 -14.73 -4.82 1.65
CA VAL A 168 -13.70 -5.32 0.72
C VAL A 168 -14.19 -6.45 -0.19
N ALA A 169 -15.32 -7.10 0.13
CA ALA A 169 -15.85 -8.23 -0.64
C ALA A 169 -16.11 -7.92 -2.13
N ASP A 170 -16.41 -6.67 -2.46
CA ASP A 170 -16.67 -6.21 -3.83
C ASP A 170 -15.38 -6.11 -4.69
N TYR A 171 -14.20 -6.14 -4.07
CA TYR A 171 -12.91 -6.15 -4.77
C TYR A 171 -12.49 -7.58 -5.09
N THR A 172 -13.20 -8.23 -6.02
CA THR A 172 -12.85 -9.57 -6.51
C THR A 172 -11.66 -9.53 -7.48
N LEU A 173 -11.03 -10.68 -7.70
CA LEU A 173 -9.89 -10.80 -8.62
C LEU A 173 -10.26 -10.30 -10.02
N GLU A 174 -11.43 -10.68 -10.54
CA GLU A 174 -11.88 -10.33 -11.88
C GLU A 174 -12.09 -8.82 -12.00
N LYS A 175 -12.78 -8.22 -11.02
CA LYS A 175 -13.06 -6.77 -11.01
C LYS A 175 -11.77 -5.97 -10.93
N VAL A 176 -10.84 -6.38 -10.07
CA VAL A 176 -9.57 -5.67 -9.90
C VAL A 176 -8.66 -5.86 -11.10
N ALA A 177 -8.60 -7.04 -11.71
CA ALA A 177 -7.87 -7.27 -12.95
C ALA A 177 -8.40 -6.37 -14.09
N GLU A 178 -9.72 -6.27 -14.26
CA GLU A 178 -10.33 -5.38 -15.26
C GLU A 178 -9.98 -3.91 -15.00
N LEU A 179 -10.16 -3.45 -13.76
CA LEU A 179 -9.93 -2.06 -13.36
C LEU A 179 -8.47 -1.67 -13.59
N THR A 180 -7.54 -2.48 -13.08
CA THR A 180 -6.09 -2.23 -13.14
C THR A 180 -5.50 -2.47 -14.52
N GLY A 181 -6.13 -3.32 -15.33
CA GLY A 181 -5.54 -3.86 -16.56
C GLY A 181 -4.38 -4.83 -16.33
N SER A 182 -4.24 -5.34 -15.11
CA SER A 182 -3.15 -6.25 -14.73
C SER A 182 -3.54 -7.72 -14.93
N ASP A 183 -2.52 -8.57 -15.07
CA ASP A 183 -2.71 -10.03 -15.18
C ASP A 183 -3.28 -10.60 -13.86
N PRO A 184 -4.40 -11.34 -13.91
CA PRO A 184 -5.03 -11.89 -12.70
C PRO A 184 -4.15 -12.93 -12.00
N GLY A 185 -3.32 -13.69 -12.72
CA GLY A 185 -2.41 -14.65 -12.12
C GLY A 185 -1.29 -13.98 -11.32
N PHE A 186 -0.82 -12.80 -11.74
CA PHE A 186 0.10 -12.00 -10.93
C PHE A 186 -0.57 -11.34 -9.73
N LEU A 187 -1.82 -10.89 -9.86
CA LEU A 187 -2.60 -10.37 -8.73
C LEU A 187 -2.81 -11.45 -7.65
N GLU A 188 -3.17 -12.67 -8.06
CA GLU A 188 -3.32 -13.80 -7.14
C GLU A 188 -1.98 -14.14 -6.46
N GLN A 189 -0.89 -14.26 -7.22
CA GLN A 189 0.45 -14.49 -6.65
C GLN A 189 0.84 -13.41 -5.64
N LEU A 190 0.55 -12.14 -5.93
CA LEU A 190 0.79 -11.03 -5.00
C LEU A 190 -0.02 -11.19 -3.71
N ALA A 191 -1.31 -11.50 -3.81
CA ALA A 191 -2.17 -11.68 -2.64
C ALA A 191 -1.75 -12.89 -1.80
N GLU A 192 -1.25 -13.95 -2.44
CA GLU A 192 -0.70 -15.13 -1.77
C GLU A 192 0.55 -14.85 -0.94
N LEU A 193 1.42 -13.92 -1.38
CA LEU A 193 2.58 -13.51 -0.59
C LEU A 193 2.15 -12.96 0.78
N TYR A 194 1.07 -12.17 0.83
CA TYR A 194 0.53 -11.61 2.08
C TYR A 194 -0.28 -12.61 2.90
N ALA A 195 -0.99 -13.53 2.24
CA ALA A 195 -1.91 -14.42 2.93
C ALA A 195 -1.22 -15.63 3.60
N ASN A 196 -0.03 -16.03 3.11
CA ASN A 196 0.70 -17.15 3.70
C ASN A 196 1.37 -16.74 5.03
N PRO A 197 0.98 -17.33 6.19
CA PRO A 197 1.52 -16.96 7.50
C PRO A 197 3.00 -17.30 7.69
N GLU A 198 3.56 -18.19 6.88
CA GLU A 198 4.98 -18.57 6.93
C GLU A 198 5.88 -17.63 6.13
N THR A 199 5.31 -16.71 5.34
CA THR A 199 6.07 -15.75 4.53
C THR A 199 6.30 -14.46 5.30
N LYS A 200 7.55 -14.08 5.55
CA LYS A 200 7.88 -12.74 6.04
C LYS A 200 7.87 -11.73 4.90
N VAL A 201 6.86 -10.86 4.85
CA VAL A 201 6.69 -9.87 3.78
C VAL A 201 7.25 -8.51 4.19
N MET A 202 8.09 -7.92 3.34
CA MET A 202 8.54 -6.53 3.44
C MET A 202 7.91 -5.70 2.30
N SER A 203 6.93 -4.87 2.66
CA SER A 203 6.25 -3.96 1.72
C SER A 203 6.97 -2.62 1.65
N LEU A 204 7.25 -2.14 0.44
CA LEU A 204 8.10 -0.98 0.18
C LEU A 204 7.44 -0.03 -0.82
N TRP A 205 7.09 1.18 -0.37
CA TRP A 205 6.55 2.24 -1.22
C TRP A 205 7.43 3.50 -1.16
N THR A 206 7.29 4.39 -2.15
CA THR A 206 7.96 5.70 -2.17
C THR A 206 6.94 6.75 -2.65
N MET A 207 7.22 7.52 -3.71
CA MET A 207 6.35 8.62 -4.17
C MET A 207 5.13 8.15 -4.98
N GLY A 208 5.02 6.85 -5.27
CA GLY A 208 3.90 6.30 -6.02
C GLY A 208 2.61 6.12 -5.21
N PHE A 209 2.66 6.30 -3.89
CA PHE A 209 1.60 5.97 -2.93
C PHE A 209 1.02 7.22 -2.26
#